data_AF-A0A1G8X2G6-F1
#
_entry.id   AF-A0A1G8X2G6-F1
#
_cell.length_a   1.000
_cell.length_b   1.000
_cell.length_c   1.000
_cell.angle_alpha   90.00
_cell.angle_beta   90.00
_cell.angle_gamma   90.00
#
_symmetry.space_group_name_H-M   'P 1'
#
loop_
_entity.id
_entity.type
_entity.pdbx_description
1 polymer ?
#
loop_
_entity_poly.entity_id
_entity_poly.type
_entity_poly.pdbx_seq_one_letter_code
_entity_poly.pdbx_strand_id
1 'polypeptide(L)'
;MNGKIGMQAFSMLLAVLLVSVMMVSVVSAGENRTTSLVEGPEPSRYAVTPDYITDDIKIADPLDESELITLVFSESWILENNESTDPRLVKLTAEKSSLTAHQGCDAEITTFYSPSEIRDDEGIVVLRVPKKMLALFNKRPDELTIDCPADFFTFYPSIDQLYNDLQEKRS
;
A
#
# COMPACT_ATOMS: atom_id res chain seq x y z
N MET A 1 16.18 -54.84 -26.36
CA MET A 1 16.46 -53.51 -25.78
C MET A 1 15.82 -53.47 -24.40
N ASN A 2 16.69 -53.48 -23.39
CA ASN A 2 16.35 -53.52 -21.96
C ASN A 2 15.83 -52.17 -21.46
N GLY A 3 14.93 -52.22 -20.49
CA GLY A 3 14.21 -51.07 -19.96
C GLY A 3 14.79 -50.44 -18.69
N LYS A 4 14.01 -49.43 -18.27
CA LYS A 4 13.86 -48.78 -16.96
C LYS A 4 14.98 -47.86 -16.40
N ILE A 5 14.51 -46.62 -16.24
CA ILE A 5 14.95 -45.48 -15.43
C ILE A 5 15.54 -45.87 -14.07
N GLY A 6 16.66 -45.24 -13.71
CA GLY A 6 17.26 -45.25 -12.39
C GLY A 6 17.80 -43.87 -12.02
N MET A 7 16.98 -43.12 -11.28
CA MET A 7 17.25 -41.84 -10.64
C MET A 7 18.15 -42.06 -9.41
N GLN A 8 19.42 -41.65 -9.44
CA GLN A 8 20.25 -41.53 -8.22
C GLN A 8 21.58 -40.80 -8.51
N ALA A 9 21.57 -39.46 -8.51
CA ALA A 9 22.81 -38.67 -8.47
C ALA A 9 22.68 -37.33 -7.73
N PHE A 10 21.61 -37.11 -6.96
CA PHE A 10 21.43 -35.88 -6.16
C PHE A 10 21.73 -36.07 -4.67
N SER A 11 22.27 -37.22 -4.27
CA SER A 11 22.55 -37.57 -2.87
C SER A 11 24.02 -37.37 -2.48
N MET A 12 24.64 -36.26 -2.88
CA MET A 12 26.01 -35.91 -2.44
C MET A 12 26.23 -34.41 -2.16
N LEU A 13 25.15 -33.63 -2.01
CA LEU A 13 25.24 -32.20 -1.69
C LEU A 13 24.76 -31.84 -0.28
N LEU A 14 24.46 -32.86 0.56
CA LEU A 14 23.86 -32.69 1.89
C LEU A 14 24.83 -33.04 3.04
N ALA A 15 26.12 -32.93 2.80
CA ALA A 15 27.15 -33.04 3.83
C ALA A 15 28.05 -31.81 3.74
N VAL A 16 28.23 -31.11 4.87
CA VAL A 16 29.02 -29.87 5.06
C VAL A 16 28.24 -28.56 4.84
N LEU A 17 27.04 -28.45 5.42
CA LEU A 17 26.51 -27.14 5.83
C LEU A 17 26.22 -27.18 7.34
N LEU A 18 27.31 -27.29 8.11
CA LEU A 18 27.29 -27.30 9.57
C LEU A 18 27.66 -25.91 10.10
N VAL A 19 26.64 -25.25 10.65
CA VAL A 19 26.68 -24.37 11.83
C VAL A 19 27.47 -23.06 11.71
N SER A 20 26.84 -22.03 11.16
CA SER A 20 27.15 -20.62 11.46
C SER A 20 26.11 -20.06 12.43
N VAL A 21 26.31 -20.32 13.74
CA VAL A 21 25.59 -19.56 14.77
C VAL A 21 26.24 -18.18 14.86
N MET A 22 25.60 -17.17 14.29
CA MET A 22 25.95 -15.79 14.56
C MET A 22 25.55 -15.47 16.00
N MET A 23 26.56 -15.18 16.83
CA MET A 23 26.36 -14.54 18.13
C MET A 23 25.88 -13.11 17.88
N VAL A 24 24.63 -12.80 18.23
CA VAL A 24 24.13 -11.41 18.26
C VAL A 24 24.44 -10.85 19.65
N SER A 25 25.21 -9.77 19.72
CA SER A 25 25.45 -9.04 20.98
C SER A 25 24.15 -8.42 21.46
N VAL A 26 23.58 -8.95 22.54
CA VAL A 26 22.52 -8.29 23.29
C VAL A 26 23.16 -7.12 24.04
N VAL A 27 22.96 -5.89 23.56
CA VAL A 27 23.24 -4.70 24.36
C VAL A 27 22.06 -4.54 25.33
N SER A 28 22.28 -5.00 26.56
CA SER A 28 21.44 -4.67 27.71
C SER A 28 21.82 -3.27 28.19
N ALA A 29 20.95 -2.29 27.97
CA ALA A 29 20.99 -1.02 28.68
C ALA A 29 20.21 -1.18 29.99
N GLY A 30 20.85 -1.81 30.98
CA GLY A 30 20.37 -1.88 32.35
C GLY A 30 21.33 -1.10 33.25
N GLU A 31 21.10 0.20 33.37
CA GLU A 31 21.86 1.08 34.26
C GLU A 31 21.44 0.84 35.72
N ASN A 32 22.34 0.23 36.48
CA ASN A 32 22.19 0.05 37.91
C ASN A 32 22.89 1.22 38.60
N ARG A 33 22.15 2.19 39.14
CA ARG A 33 22.55 2.95 40.34
C ARG A 33 21.40 3.76 40.90
N THR A 34 20.79 3.18 41.93
CA THR A 34 20.08 3.90 42.98
C THR A 34 21.05 4.85 43.68
N THR A 35 20.77 6.17 43.70
CA THR A 35 20.75 6.99 44.93
C THR A 35 20.34 8.44 44.67
N SER A 36 19.50 8.92 45.59
CA SER A 36 19.25 10.31 45.98
C SER A 36 18.12 11.06 45.26
N LEU A 37 16.95 10.96 45.89
CA LEU A 37 15.84 11.90 45.84
C LEU A 37 16.36 13.34 46.04
N VAL A 38 16.18 14.18 45.03
CA VAL A 38 15.96 15.62 45.22
C VAL A 38 14.55 15.87 44.71
N GLU A 39 13.65 16.05 45.67
CA GLU A 39 12.24 16.37 45.48
C GLU A 39 12.14 17.78 44.86
N GLY A 40 12.05 17.84 43.53
CA GLY A 40 11.60 19.02 42.82
C GLY A 40 10.07 19.14 42.92
N PRO A 41 9.50 20.35 42.90
CA PRO A 41 8.06 20.53 43.10
C PRO A 41 7.27 19.75 42.04
N GLU A 42 6.28 18.97 42.48
CA GLU A 42 5.39 18.19 41.60
C GLU A 42 4.90 19.05 40.42
N PRO A 43 5.10 18.63 39.16
CA PRO A 43 4.36 19.23 38.06
C PRO A 43 2.88 18.96 38.30
N SER A 44 2.09 20.02 38.36
CA SER A 44 0.65 19.94 38.61
C SER A 44 0.02 18.86 37.74
N ARG A 45 -0.64 17.86 38.36
CA ARG A 45 -1.35 16.76 37.70
C ARG A 45 -2.61 17.18 36.95
N TYR A 46 -2.63 18.40 36.42
CA TYR A 46 -3.61 18.82 35.42
C TYR A 46 -2.89 18.75 34.09
N ALA A 47 -2.86 17.54 33.51
CA ALA A 47 -2.72 17.45 32.07
C ALA A 47 -3.94 18.19 31.50
N VAL A 48 -3.73 19.42 31.04
CA VAL A 48 -4.71 20.12 30.22
C VAL A 48 -4.75 19.33 28.92
N THR A 49 -5.63 18.33 28.85
CA THR A 49 -6.08 17.80 27.56
C THR A 49 -6.70 18.99 26.84
N PRO A 50 -6.27 19.34 25.62
CA PRO A 50 -6.96 20.34 24.85
C PRO A 50 -8.43 19.93 24.78
N ASP A 51 -9.33 20.82 25.19
CA ASP A 51 -10.76 20.62 25.05
C ASP A 51 -11.06 20.68 23.55
N TYR A 52 -10.96 19.54 22.87
CA TYR A 52 -11.48 19.38 21.51
C TYR A 52 -13.00 19.29 21.59
N ILE A 53 -13.65 20.29 22.17
CA ILE A 53 -15.11 20.45 22.12
C ILE A 53 -15.43 20.82 20.67
N THR A 54 -15.71 19.76 19.89
CA THR A 54 -16.72 19.51 18.85
C THR A 54 -17.44 20.63 18.07
N ASP A 55 -17.22 21.92 18.31
CA ASP A 55 -18.07 22.96 17.72
C ASP A 55 -17.52 23.62 16.44
N ASP A 56 -16.32 23.27 16.00
CA ASP A 56 -15.71 23.88 14.80
C ASP A 56 -15.02 22.88 13.85
N ILE A 57 -15.37 21.58 13.89
CA ILE A 57 -14.96 20.65 12.83
C ILE A 57 -15.84 20.93 11.60
N LYS A 58 -15.48 21.96 10.84
CA LYS A 58 -16.01 22.12 9.48
C LYS A 58 -15.51 20.94 8.66
N ILE A 59 -16.43 20.05 8.31
CA ILE A 59 -16.18 19.05 7.28
C ILE A 59 -15.77 19.82 6.03
N ALA A 60 -14.57 19.53 5.52
CA ALA A 60 -14.10 20.16 4.30
C ALA A 60 -15.08 19.83 3.16
N ASP A 61 -15.31 20.80 2.28
CA ASP A 61 -16.07 20.54 1.06
C ASP A 61 -15.39 19.38 0.29
N PRO A 62 -16.18 18.51 -0.36
CA PRO A 62 -15.64 17.46 -1.20
C PRO A 62 -14.68 18.04 -2.25
N LEU A 63 -13.60 17.32 -2.52
CA LEU A 63 -12.64 17.72 -3.54
C LEU A 63 -13.30 17.68 -4.91
N ASP A 64 -12.97 18.63 -5.78
CA ASP A 64 -13.45 18.64 -7.16
C ASP A 64 -12.94 17.40 -7.93
N GLU A 65 -13.77 16.85 -8.82
CA GLU A 65 -13.42 15.66 -9.61
C GLU A 65 -12.16 15.88 -10.47
N SER A 66 -11.91 17.12 -10.93
CA SER A 66 -10.70 17.46 -11.66
C SER A 66 -9.42 17.41 -10.82
N GLU A 67 -9.52 17.44 -9.48
CA GLU A 67 -8.38 17.32 -8.57
C GLU A 67 -8.09 15.87 -8.16
N LEU A 68 -9.01 14.95 -8.42
CA LEU A 68 -8.86 13.52 -8.15
C LEU A 68 -8.18 12.80 -9.31
N ILE A 69 -7.54 11.68 -9.01
CA ILE A 69 -7.02 10.70 -9.98
C ILE A 69 -7.52 9.31 -9.61
N THR A 70 -7.87 8.53 -10.64
CA THR A 70 -8.36 7.16 -10.49
C THR A 70 -7.30 6.21 -11.00
N LEU A 71 -6.79 5.34 -10.14
CA LEU A 71 -5.87 4.28 -10.50
C LEU A 71 -6.66 2.98 -10.57
N VAL A 72 -6.47 2.18 -11.62
CA VAL A 72 -7.25 0.97 -11.86
C VAL A 72 -6.28 -0.18 -12.10
N PHE A 73 -6.46 -1.24 -11.35
CA PHE A 73 -5.65 -2.44 -11.42
C PHE A 73 -6.56 -3.63 -11.64
N SER A 74 -6.10 -4.65 -12.36
CA SER A 74 -6.78 -5.94 -12.27
C SER A 74 -6.61 -6.52 -10.86
N GLU A 75 -7.59 -7.29 -10.41
CA GLU A 75 -7.51 -7.99 -9.12
C GLU A 75 -6.29 -8.93 -9.09
N SER A 76 -6.03 -9.63 -10.19
CA SER A 76 -4.88 -10.50 -10.39
C SER A 76 -3.55 -9.77 -10.17
N TRP A 77 -3.41 -8.57 -10.75
CA TRP A 77 -2.17 -7.81 -10.67
C TRP A 77 -1.88 -7.34 -9.23
N ILE A 78 -2.89 -6.88 -8.49
CA ILE A 78 -2.70 -6.50 -7.08
C ILE A 78 -2.25 -7.70 -6.25
N LEU A 79 -2.86 -8.87 -6.45
CA LEU A 79 -2.49 -10.08 -5.70
C LEU A 79 -1.04 -10.52 -5.96
N GLU A 80 -0.56 -10.34 -7.19
CA GLU A 80 0.80 -10.70 -7.58
C GLU A 80 1.86 -9.67 -7.14
N ASN A 81 1.49 -8.38 -7.06
CA ASN A 81 2.44 -7.28 -6.87
C ASN A 81 2.33 -6.61 -5.49
N ASN A 82 1.42 -7.03 -4.62
CA ASN A 82 1.36 -6.50 -3.25
C ASN A 82 2.58 -6.94 -2.44
N GLU A 83 3.46 -5.99 -2.14
CA GLU A 83 4.66 -6.18 -1.34
C GLU A 83 4.36 -6.29 0.17
N SER A 84 3.15 -5.91 0.59
CA SER A 84 2.76 -5.95 2.00
C SER A 84 2.45 -7.36 2.45
N THR A 85 2.95 -7.71 3.64
CA THR A 85 2.54 -8.94 4.35
C THR A 85 1.38 -8.69 5.32
N ASP A 86 1.05 -7.43 5.61
CA ASP A 86 -0.13 -7.07 6.40
C ASP A 86 -1.34 -7.01 5.46
N PRO A 87 -2.39 -7.85 5.68
CA PRO A 87 -3.57 -7.87 4.82
C PRO A 87 -4.39 -6.58 4.86
N ARG A 88 -4.13 -5.68 5.83
CA ARG A 88 -4.82 -4.38 5.94
C ARG A 88 -4.14 -3.28 5.11
N LEU A 89 -2.97 -3.57 4.54
CA LEU A 89 -2.19 -2.62 3.77
C LEU A 89 -1.96 -3.16 2.36
N VAL A 90 -2.07 -2.27 1.39
CA VAL A 90 -1.70 -2.53 0.00
C VAL A 90 -0.48 -1.68 -0.31
N LYS A 91 0.62 -2.37 -0.63
CA LYS A 91 1.87 -1.73 -1.04
C LYS A 91 2.24 -2.20 -2.44
N LEU A 92 2.16 -1.29 -3.40
CA LEU A 92 2.37 -1.59 -4.82
C LEU A 92 3.46 -0.68 -5.36
N THR A 93 4.30 -1.24 -6.22
CA THR A 93 5.34 -0.51 -6.95
C THR A 93 5.28 -0.89 -8.42
N ALA A 94 5.18 0.11 -9.30
CA ALA A 94 5.19 -0.07 -10.75
C ALA A 94 6.03 1.00 -11.44
N GLU A 95 6.71 0.64 -12.53
CA GLU A 95 7.32 1.65 -13.40
C GLU A 95 6.24 2.43 -14.14
N LYS A 96 6.34 3.77 -14.22
CA LYS A 96 5.33 4.57 -14.93
C LYS A 96 5.29 4.26 -16.43
N SER A 97 6.39 3.77 -17.00
CA SER A 97 6.48 3.32 -18.38
C SER A 97 5.59 2.11 -18.68
N SER A 98 5.30 1.26 -17.68
CA SER A 98 4.38 0.12 -17.83
C SER A 98 2.92 0.52 -17.62
N LEU A 99 2.66 1.73 -17.12
CA LEU A 99 1.32 2.23 -16.90
C LEU A 99 0.76 2.82 -18.19
N THR A 100 -0.40 2.32 -18.61
CA THR A 100 -1.13 2.90 -19.73
C THR A 100 -2.12 3.93 -19.22
N ALA A 101 -1.92 5.17 -19.64
CA ALA A 101 -2.82 6.29 -19.39
C ALA A 101 -4.02 6.21 -20.34
N HIS A 102 -5.21 5.99 -19.80
CA HIS A 102 -6.46 6.07 -20.57
C HIS A 102 -7.23 7.30 -20.13
N GLN A 103 -7.61 8.15 -21.08
CA GLN A 103 -8.61 9.18 -20.81
C GLN A 103 -9.96 8.47 -20.81
N GLY A 104 -10.78 8.71 -19.77
CA GLY A 104 -12.16 8.21 -19.77
C GLY A 104 -12.91 8.74 -20.99
N CYS A 105 -14.10 8.19 -21.27
CA CYS A 105 -14.94 8.62 -22.39
C CYS A 105 -15.32 10.12 -22.35
N ASP A 106 -15.02 10.81 -21.25
CA ASP A 106 -15.19 12.23 -21.05
C ASP A 106 -13.85 12.88 -20.66
N ALA A 107 -13.54 14.04 -21.24
CA ALA A 107 -12.31 14.79 -21.05
C ALA A 107 -12.06 15.20 -19.59
N GLU A 108 -13.11 15.27 -18.77
CA GLU A 108 -13.05 15.57 -17.33
C GLU A 108 -12.75 14.36 -16.44
N ILE A 109 -12.91 13.12 -16.93
CA ILE A 109 -12.61 11.92 -16.14
C ILE A 109 -11.11 11.72 -16.12
N THR A 110 -10.56 11.70 -14.91
CA THR A 110 -9.13 11.61 -14.70
C THR A 110 -8.55 10.33 -15.26
N THR A 111 -7.42 10.51 -15.95
CA THR A 111 -6.53 9.48 -16.46
C THR A 111 -6.48 8.24 -15.57
N PHE A 112 -6.87 7.09 -16.13
CA PHE A 112 -6.64 5.80 -15.52
C PHE A 112 -5.23 5.35 -15.84
N TYR A 113 -4.52 4.83 -14.84
CA TYR A 113 -3.25 4.15 -15.05
C TYR A 113 -3.45 2.68 -14.72
N SER A 114 -3.22 1.81 -15.70
CA SER A 114 -3.19 0.36 -15.50
C SER A 114 -1.83 -0.20 -15.93
N PRO A 115 -1.20 -1.07 -15.12
CA PRO A 115 0.05 -1.75 -15.47
C PRO A 115 -0.12 -2.84 -16.55
N SER A 116 -1.35 -3.24 -16.86
CA SER A 116 -1.68 -4.25 -17.88
C SER A 116 -2.97 -3.90 -18.63
N GLU A 117 -3.18 -4.52 -19.78
CA GLU A 117 -4.49 -4.50 -20.45
C GLU A 117 -5.50 -5.22 -19.54
N ILE A 118 -6.55 -4.51 -19.13
CA ILE A 118 -7.64 -5.05 -18.31
C ILE A 118 -8.68 -5.61 -19.26
N ARG A 119 -9.08 -6.85 -19.05
CA ARG A 119 -10.15 -7.46 -19.84
C ARG A 119 -11.51 -6.97 -19.38
N ASP A 120 -12.46 -6.85 -20.31
CA ASP A 120 -13.82 -6.37 -20.02
C ASP A 120 -14.55 -7.22 -18.95
N ASP A 121 -14.22 -8.51 -18.87
CA ASP A 121 -14.81 -9.49 -17.95
C ASP A 121 -14.02 -9.73 -16.66
N GLU A 122 -12.91 -9.00 -16.45
CA GLU A 122 -12.05 -9.17 -15.29
C GLU A 122 -12.42 -8.22 -14.15
N GLY A 123 -12.37 -8.75 -12.92
CA GLY A 123 -12.52 -7.96 -11.71
C GLY A 123 -11.39 -6.93 -11.57
N ILE A 124 -11.77 -5.71 -11.22
CA ILE A 124 -10.83 -4.59 -11.06
C ILE A 124 -10.88 -4.03 -9.64
N VAL A 125 -9.77 -3.42 -9.28
CA VAL A 125 -9.58 -2.73 -8.01
C VAL A 125 -9.19 -1.29 -8.29
N VAL A 126 -9.90 -0.38 -7.66
CA VAL A 126 -9.86 1.05 -7.98
C VAL A 126 -9.43 1.84 -6.76
N LEU A 127 -8.44 2.72 -6.95
CA LEU A 127 -8.00 3.67 -5.95
C LEU A 127 -8.25 5.10 -6.45
N ARG A 128 -9.11 5.85 -5.75
CA ARG A 128 -9.35 7.28 -6.00
C ARG A 128 -8.64 8.11 -4.97
N VAL A 129 -7.74 8.98 -5.42
CA VAL A 129 -6.92 9.81 -4.53
C VAL A 129 -6.74 11.21 -5.09
N PRO A 130 -6.50 12.23 -4.27
CA PRO A 130 -6.10 13.55 -4.76
C PRO A 130 -4.78 13.48 -5.53
N LYS A 131 -4.69 14.17 -6.67
CA LYS A 131 -3.45 14.28 -7.47
C LYS A 131 -2.26 14.76 -6.64
N LYS A 132 -2.52 15.71 -5.74
CA LYS A 132 -1.53 16.26 -4.80
C LYS A 132 -0.99 15.18 -3.86
N MET A 133 -1.85 14.27 -3.39
CA MET A 133 -1.45 13.16 -2.52
C MET A 133 -0.57 12.16 -3.28
N LEU A 134 -0.96 11.82 -4.51
CA LEU A 134 -0.16 10.94 -5.35
C LEU A 134 1.25 11.51 -5.61
N ALA A 135 1.35 12.82 -5.86
CA ALA A 135 2.63 13.50 -6.05
C ALA A 135 3.52 13.49 -4.79
N LEU A 136 2.93 13.48 -3.59
CA LEU A 136 3.68 13.40 -2.33
C LEU A 136 4.31 12.02 -2.09
N PHE A 137 3.57 10.95 -2.45
CA PHE A 137 4.07 9.58 -2.33
C PHE A 137 5.10 9.24 -3.41
N ASN A 138 4.96 9.83 -4.59
CA ASN A 138 5.75 9.48 -5.78
C ASN A 138 6.88 10.48 -6.04
N LYS A 139 7.91 10.45 -5.17
CA LYS A 139 9.10 11.31 -5.32
C LYS A 139 9.99 10.91 -6.49
N ARG A 140 9.95 9.65 -6.91
CA ARG A 140 10.66 9.16 -8.09
C ARG A 140 9.83 9.49 -9.34
N PRO A 141 10.43 10.18 -10.33
CA PRO A 141 9.68 10.65 -11.50
C PRO A 141 9.18 9.51 -12.39
N ASP A 142 9.84 8.36 -12.34
CA ASP A 142 9.68 7.17 -13.19
C ASP A 142 8.91 6.02 -12.53
N GLU A 143 8.54 6.15 -11.26
CA GLU A 143 7.93 5.08 -10.47
C GLU A 143 6.60 5.53 -9.86
N LEU A 144 5.62 4.62 -9.86
CA LEU A 144 4.39 4.70 -9.09
C LEU A 144 4.50 3.76 -7.89
N THR A 145 4.60 4.33 -6.70
CA THR A 145 4.49 3.68 -5.41
C THR A 145 3.16 4.05 -4.76
N ILE A 146 2.45 3.04 -4.26
CA ILE A 146 1.23 3.17 -3.47
C ILE A 146 1.48 2.44 -2.16
N ASP A 147 1.18 3.10 -1.05
CA ASP A 147 1.25 2.52 0.30
C ASP A 147 0.07 3.08 1.09
N CYS A 148 -1.03 2.34 1.12
CA CYS A 148 -2.26 2.79 1.77
C CYS A 148 -3.12 1.63 2.28
N PRO A 149 -4.07 1.89 3.20
CA PRO A 149 -4.97 0.87 3.71
C PRO A 149 -5.81 0.22 2.61
N ALA A 150 -6.05 -1.09 2.74
CA ALA A 150 -6.87 -1.86 1.80
C ALA A 150 -8.31 -1.29 1.66
N ASP A 151 -8.85 -0.70 2.73
CA ASP A 151 -10.20 -0.11 2.75
C ASP A 151 -10.35 1.13 1.85
N PHE A 152 -9.25 1.70 1.34
CA PHE A 152 -9.28 2.82 0.40
C PHE A 152 -9.56 2.36 -1.03
N PHE A 153 -9.46 1.06 -1.29
CA PHE A 153 -9.70 0.47 -2.60
C PHE A 153 -11.16 0.04 -2.74
N THR A 154 -11.72 0.27 -3.93
CA THR A 154 -13.07 -0.19 -4.29
C THR A 154 -12.96 -1.30 -5.32
N PHE A 155 -13.70 -2.38 -5.12
CA PHE A 155 -13.74 -3.52 -6.03
C PHE A 155 -14.92 -3.39 -6.99
N TYR A 156 -14.67 -3.60 -8.28
CA TYR A 156 -15.71 -3.70 -9.29
C TYR A 156 -15.57 -5.02 -10.05
N PRO A 157 -16.70 -5.73 -10.30
CA PRO A 157 -16.72 -6.92 -11.15
C PRO A 157 -16.21 -6.72 -12.58
N SER A 158 -16.30 -5.50 -13.12
CA SER A 158 -15.83 -5.16 -14.46
C SER A 158 -15.60 -3.66 -14.62
N ILE A 159 -14.91 -3.28 -15.70
CA ILE A 159 -14.66 -1.88 -16.04
C ILE A 159 -15.94 -1.11 -16.42
N ASP A 160 -16.92 -1.77 -17.03
CA ASP A 160 -18.23 -1.19 -17.35
C ASP A 160 -18.96 -0.71 -16.10
N GLN A 161 -18.87 -1.49 -15.01
CA GLN A 161 -19.53 -1.12 -13.76
C GLN A 161 -18.88 0.10 -13.10
N LEU A 162 -17.55 0.24 -13.22
CA LEU A 162 -16.85 1.46 -12.82
C LEU A 162 -17.34 2.66 -13.65
N TYR A 163 -17.46 2.52 -14.97
CA TYR A 163 -17.94 3.62 -15.81
C TYR A 163 -19.36 4.07 -15.46
N ASN A 164 -20.25 3.14 -15.16
CA ASN A 164 -21.62 3.46 -14.74
C ASN A 164 -21.63 4.23 -13.41
N ASP A 165 -20.89 3.79 -12.39
CA ASP A 165 -20.80 4.48 -11.10
C ASP A 165 -20.22 5.90 -11.22
N LEU A 166 -19.20 6.07 -12.06
CA LEU A 166 -18.60 7.38 -12.33
C LEU A 166 -19.57 8.34 -13.05
N GLN A 167 -20.49 7.82 -13.87
CA GLN A 167 -21.54 8.63 -14.50
C GLN A 167 -22.65 8.99 -13.51
N GLU A 168 -23.07 8.06 -12.65
CA GLU A 168 -24.13 8.31 -11.65
C GLU A 168 -23.72 9.36 -10.61
N LYS A 169 -22.47 9.35 -10.14
CA LYS A 169 -21.96 10.34 -9.16
C LYS A 169 -21.94 11.79 -9.65
N ARG A 170 -22.21 12.01 -10.93
CA ARG A 170 -22.31 13.34 -11.55
C ARG A 170 -23.75 13.84 -11.70
N SER A 171 -24.76 12.96 -11.54
CA SER A 171 -26.18 13.29 -11.73
C SER A 171 -26.82 13.83 -10.45
#